data_AF-A0A7W8HWW5-F1
#
_entry.id   AF-A0A7W8HWW5-F1
#
_cell.length_a   1.000
_cell.length_b   1.000
_cell.length_c   1.000
_cell.angle_alpha   90.00
_cell.angle_beta   90.00
_cell.angle_gamma   90.00
#
_symmetry.space_group_name_H-M   'P 1'
#
loop_
_entity.id
_entity.type
_entity.pdbx_description
1 polymer ?
#
loop_
_entity_poly.entity_id
_entity_poly.type
_entity_poly.pdbx_seq_one_letter_code
_entity_poly.pdbx_strand_id
1 'polypeptide(L)'
;MVLKTFLTGNGYWRVDAAIEITGQFKDLAPSIKEPEACAALTEWTRIHETWGYKLPGDPGDLWEWLLEQPPHELLELLAVVTAANINAVEAKHDHDRDRLAHADQLAAALKLDMNSHWEAQAPFLSRLSKAQIAEVMEDADCGKAAIKAAAKAPKAEAVALAEKALAGKAWLPGPLRSNVVDEQQNQDGQQAMAAG
;
A
#
# COMPACT_ATOMS: atom_id res chain seq x y z
N MET A 1 8.82 -14.10 -24.13
CA MET A 1 8.01 -13.34 -23.13
C MET A 1 8.93 -13.05 -21.96
N VAL A 2 8.91 -11.85 -21.35
CA VAL A 2 9.76 -11.54 -20.19
C VAL A 2 8.91 -10.94 -19.07
N LEU A 3 8.97 -11.53 -17.88
CA LEU A 3 8.38 -10.97 -16.67
C LEU A 3 9.39 -10.05 -15.99
N LYS A 4 9.40 -8.77 -16.37
CA LYS A 4 10.34 -7.77 -15.83
C LYS A 4 10.24 -7.60 -14.31
N THR A 5 9.12 -8.00 -13.69
CA THR A 5 8.98 -8.06 -12.22
C THR A 5 9.98 -9.02 -11.56
N PHE A 6 10.36 -10.12 -12.22
CA PHE A 6 11.23 -11.16 -11.65
C PHE A 6 12.57 -11.30 -12.37
N LEU A 7 12.63 -10.94 -13.65
CA LEU A 7 13.77 -11.18 -14.52
C LEU A 7 14.48 -9.86 -14.85
N THR A 8 15.13 -9.26 -13.85
CA THR A 8 15.90 -8.02 -13.98
C THR A 8 17.40 -8.31 -14.13
N GLY A 9 17.80 -8.95 -15.24
CA GLY A 9 19.22 -9.12 -15.56
C GLY A 9 19.83 -7.86 -16.15
N ASN A 10 21.00 -7.43 -15.67
CA ASN A 10 21.76 -6.28 -16.20
C ASN A 10 22.48 -6.59 -17.54
N GLY A 11 22.00 -7.58 -18.29
CA GLY A 11 22.63 -8.11 -19.48
C GLY A 11 22.04 -7.52 -20.75
N TYR A 12 22.88 -7.36 -21.77
CA TYR A 12 22.62 -6.91 -23.14
C TYR A 12 21.56 -7.71 -23.94
N TRP A 13 20.72 -8.50 -23.28
CA TRP A 13 19.64 -9.25 -23.89
C TRP A 13 18.38 -8.38 -23.89
N ARG A 14 18.28 -7.48 -24.86
CA ARG A 14 16.95 -7.07 -25.35
C ARG A 14 16.35 -8.30 -25.99
N VAL A 15 15.67 -9.12 -25.20
CA VAL A 15 14.75 -10.11 -25.74
C VAL A 15 13.58 -9.28 -26.25
N ASP A 16 13.59 -8.91 -27.54
CA ASP A 16 12.45 -8.31 -28.21
C ASP A 16 11.32 -9.34 -28.20
N ALA A 17 10.52 -9.31 -27.15
CA ALA A 17 9.45 -10.27 -26.97
C ALA A 17 8.35 -9.97 -27.99
N ALA A 18 7.79 -11.01 -28.62
CA ALA A 18 6.66 -10.85 -29.53
C ALA A 18 5.43 -10.20 -28.86
N ILE A 19 5.33 -10.27 -27.53
CA ILE A 19 4.33 -9.59 -26.70
C ILE A 19 5.06 -8.98 -25.49
N GLU A 20 4.93 -7.66 -25.31
CA GLU A 20 5.40 -6.94 -24.13
C GLU A 20 4.22 -6.48 -23.28
N ILE A 21 4.21 -6.89 -22.02
CA ILE A 21 3.34 -6.32 -20.99
C ILE A 21 4.22 -5.49 -20.06
N THR A 22 4.01 -4.19 -20.06
CA THR A 22 4.68 -3.25 -19.17
C THR A 22 3.67 -2.66 -18.21
N GLY A 23 4.02 -2.53 -16.94
CA GLY A 23 3.24 -1.73 -16.01
C GLY A 23 3.99 -0.50 -15.52
N GLN A 24 3.29 0.28 -14.71
CA GLN A 24 3.84 1.47 -14.09
C GLN A 24 4.24 1.12 -12.66
N PHE A 25 5.51 0.84 -12.45
CA PHE A 25 6.08 0.66 -11.11
C PHE A 25 6.76 1.95 -10.69
N LYS A 26 6.57 2.36 -9.44
CA LYS A 26 7.29 3.47 -8.83
C LYS A 26 8.15 2.92 -7.71
N ASP A 27 9.46 3.07 -7.85
CA ASP A 27 10.40 2.63 -6.83
C ASP A 27 10.24 3.50 -5.58
N LEU A 28 9.77 2.88 -4.50
CA LEU A 28 9.57 3.51 -3.20
C LEU A 28 10.77 3.32 -2.28
N ALA A 29 11.76 2.49 -2.63
CA ALA A 29 12.93 2.26 -1.79
C ALA A 29 13.63 3.56 -1.35
N PRO A 30 13.76 4.61 -2.19
CA PRO A 30 14.33 5.89 -1.76
C PRO A 30 13.49 6.66 -0.72
N SER A 31 12.20 6.32 -0.58
CA SER A 31 11.25 7.01 0.30
C SER A 31 10.96 6.26 1.61
N ILE A 32 11.36 4.98 1.70
CA ILE A 32 11.14 4.11 2.85
C ILE A 32 12.43 4.05 3.68
N LYS A 33 12.38 4.57 4.90
CA LYS A 33 13.54 4.63 5.79
C LYS A 33 13.78 3.34 6.57
N GLU A 34 12.71 2.69 6.99
CA GLU A 34 12.71 1.48 7.85
C GLU A 34 11.83 0.42 7.15
N PRO A 35 12.34 -0.25 6.10
CA PRO A 35 11.55 -1.21 5.32
C PRO A 35 11.07 -2.41 6.14
N GLU A 36 11.87 -2.85 7.11
CA GLU A 36 11.54 -3.92 8.06
C GLU A 36 10.38 -3.60 9.01
N ALA A 37 10.07 -2.31 9.23
CA ALA A 37 8.92 -1.90 10.02
C ALA A 37 7.59 -1.96 9.22
N CYS A 38 7.67 -2.20 7.90
CA CYS A 38 6.51 -2.29 7.02
C CYS A 38 6.14 -3.77 6.79
N ALA A 39 5.18 -4.28 7.57
CA ALA A 39 4.72 -5.67 7.44
C ALA A 39 4.24 -6.02 6.02
N ALA A 40 3.59 -5.07 5.34
CA ALA A 40 3.16 -5.25 3.95
C ALA A 40 4.34 -5.44 2.99
N LEU A 41 5.44 -4.72 3.19
CA LEU A 41 6.65 -4.87 2.38
C LEU A 41 7.34 -6.21 2.67
N THR A 42 7.37 -6.64 3.93
CA THR A 42 7.91 -7.96 4.30
C THR A 42 7.14 -9.09 3.60
N GLU A 43 5.81 -9.06 3.64
CA GLU A 43 5.00 -10.07 2.98
C GLU A 43 5.13 -10.00 1.45
N TRP A 44 5.20 -8.79 0.88
CA TRP A 44 5.47 -8.61 -0.55
C TRP A 44 6.79 -9.25 -0.98
N THR A 45 7.87 -9.04 -0.23
CA THR A 45 9.17 -9.69 -0.49
C THR A 45 9.05 -11.20 -0.41
N ARG A 46 8.33 -11.74 0.58
CA ARG A 46 8.10 -13.19 0.71
C ARG A 46 7.36 -13.78 -0.49
N ILE A 47 6.32 -13.10 -0.97
CA ILE A 47 5.57 -13.49 -2.18
C ILE A 47 6.50 -13.47 -3.38
N HIS A 48 7.29 -12.40 -3.54
CA HIS A 48 8.21 -12.26 -4.66
C HIS A 48 9.29 -13.35 -4.68
N GLU A 49 9.91 -13.64 -3.54
CA GLU A 49 10.88 -14.73 -3.38
C GLU A 49 10.25 -16.09 -3.69
N THR A 50 9.04 -16.36 -3.19
CA THR A 50 8.31 -17.61 -3.45
C THR A 50 8.13 -17.84 -4.95
N TRP A 51 7.74 -16.80 -5.70
CA TRP A 51 7.64 -16.87 -7.16
C TRP A 51 9.00 -16.96 -7.84
N GLY A 52 10.02 -16.29 -7.32
CA GLY A 52 11.40 -16.41 -7.80
C GLY A 52 11.94 -17.85 -7.75
N TYR A 53 11.53 -18.65 -6.76
CA TYR A 53 11.89 -20.08 -6.70
C TYR A 53 11.09 -20.98 -7.65
N LYS A 54 9.87 -20.57 -8.03
CA LYS A 54 9.01 -21.32 -8.94
C LYS A 54 9.35 -21.08 -10.41
N LEU A 55 9.69 -19.84 -10.75
CA LEU A 55 9.93 -19.41 -12.12
C LEU A 55 11.28 -19.93 -12.63
N PRO A 56 11.39 -20.25 -13.94
CA PRO A 56 12.67 -20.59 -14.54
C PRO A 56 13.63 -19.40 -14.50
N GLY A 57 14.91 -19.67 -14.25
CA GLY A 57 15.94 -18.64 -14.18
C GLY A 57 16.33 -18.06 -15.55
N ASP A 58 16.16 -18.84 -16.64
CA ASP A 58 16.36 -18.37 -18.01
C ASP A 58 15.03 -17.83 -18.58
N PRO A 59 14.98 -16.56 -19.03
CA PRO A 59 13.79 -16.01 -19.71
C PRO A 59 13.34 -16.79 -20.96
N GLY A 60 14.25 -17.53 -21.62
CA GLY A 60 13.93 -18.37 -22.78
C GLY A 60 12.98 -19.51 -22.45
N ASP A 61 13.09 -20.07 -21.24
CA ASP A 61 12.32 -21.24 -20.80
C ASP A 61 10.94 -20.87 -20.25
N LEU A 62 10.69 -19.57 -20.02
CA LEU A 62 9.47 -19.10 -19.37
C LEU A 62 8.20 -19.46 -20.16
N TRP A 63 8.24 -19.41 -21.49
CA TRP A 63 7.06 -19.69 -22.30
C TRP A 63 6.64 -21.16 -22.20
N GLU A 64 7.60 -22.07 -22.28
CA GLU A 64 7.34 -23.51 -22.13
C GLU A 64 6.82 -23.83 -20.73
N TRP A 65 7.45 -23.25 -19.70
CA TRP A 65 7.00 -23.40 -18.32
C TRP A 65 5.54 -22.97 -18.12
N LEU A 66 5.12 -21.84 -18.70
CA LEU A 66 3.73 -21.36 -18.59
C LEU A 66 2.72 -22.32 -19.22
N LEU A 67 3.07 -22.95 -20.35
CA LEU A 67 2.19 -23.89 -21.04
C LEU A 67 1.95 -25.17 -20.24
N GLU A 68 2.88 -25.52 -19.35
CA GLU A 68 2.79 -26.70 -18.48
C GLU A 68 2.00 -26.44 -17.18
N GLN A 69 1.77 -25.17 -16.83
CA GLN A 69 1.11 -24.84 -15.57
C GLN A 69 -0.41 -24.99 -15.63
N PRO A 70 -1.04 -25.42 -14.52
CA PRO A 70 -2.48 -25.42 -14.43
C PRO A 70 -3.05 -23.99 -14.39
N PRO A 71 -4.31 -23.76 -14.81
CA PRO A 71 -4.89 -22.42 -14.89
C PRO A 71 -4.86 -21.61 -13.58
N HIS A 72 -4.97 -22.26 -12.42
CA HIS A 72 -4.93 -21.56 -11.13
C HIS A 72 -3.56 -20.95 -10.86
N GLU A 73 -2.46 -21.66 -11.16
CA GLU A 73 -1.10 -21.17 -10.98
C GLU A 73 -0.82 -19.98 -11.89
N LEU A 74 -1.32 -20.03 -13.14
CA LEU A 74 -1.23 -18.91 -14.08
C LEU A 74 -2.00 -17.67 -13.60
N LEU A 75 -3.18 -17.86 -12.99
CA LEU A 75 -3.96 -16.77 -12.42
C LEU A 75 -3.28 -16.17 -11.18
N GLU A 76 -2.66 -16.99 -10.33
CA GLU A 76 -1.88 -16.47 -9.19
C GLU A 76 -0.66 -15.69 -9.66
N LEU A 77 0.07 -16.18 -10.67
CA LEU A 77 1.18 -15.45 -11.26
C LEU A 77 0.72 -14.12 -11.85
N LEU A 78 -0.39 -14.13 -12.59
CA LEU A 78 -0.97 -12.92 -13.16
C LEU A 78 -1.36 -11.93 -12.05
N ALA A 79 -1.93 -12.41 -10.94
CA ALA A 79 -2.28 -11.55 -9.80
C ALA A 79 -1.04 -10.90 -9.19
N VAL A 80 0.05 -11.64 -8.99
CA VAL A 80 1.31 -11.09 -8.45
C VAL A 80 1.96 -10.10 -9.41
N VAL A 81 2.02 -10.43 -10.70
CA VAL A 81 2.54 -9.51 -11.72
C VAL A 81 1.68 -8.25 -11.79
N THR A 82 0.35 -8.38 -11.71
CA THR A 82 -0.56 -7.23 -11.68
C THR A 82 -0.32 -6.37 -10.45
N ALA A 83 -0.23 -6.99 -9.26
CA ALA A 83 0.03 -6.30 -8.00
C ALA A 83 1.34 -5.50 -8.02
N ALA A 84 2.42 -6.07 -8.59
CA ALA A 84 3.71 -5.40 -8.75
C ALA A 84 3.64 -4.14 -9.63
N ASN A 85 2.61 -4.02 -10.46
CA ASN A 85 2.45 -2.97 -11.46
C ASN A 85 1.31 -1.99 -11.13
N ILE A 86 0.68 -2.10 -9.96
CA ILE A 86 -0.29 -1.13 -9.48
C ILE A 86 0.46 0.15 -9.05
N ASN A 87 0.11 1.28 -9.66
CA ASN A 87 0.64 2.59 -9.29
C ASN A 87 -0.37 3.42 -8.49
N ALA A 88 -0.44 3.16 -7.18
CA ALA A 88 -1.29 3.89 -6.23
C ALA A 88 -0.53 4.98 -5.44
N VAL A 89 0.65 5.40 -5.92
CA VAL A 89 1.52 6.31 -5.15
C VAL A 89 1.11 7.76 -5.32
N GLU A 90 0.66 8.41 -4.24
CA GLU A 90 0.45 9.86 -4.21
C GLU A 90 1.79 10.59 -3.96
N ALA A 91 2.22 11.45 -4.90
CA ALA A 91 3.41 12.29 -4.73
C ALA A 91 3.07 13.77 -4.65
N LYS A 92 3.93 14.55 -3.98
CA LYS A 92 3.72 16.00 -3.72
C LYS A 92 3.45 16.84 -4.99
N HIS A 93 3.96 16.42 -6.14
CA HIS A 93 3.78 17.09 -7.43
C HIS A 93 3.08 16.17 -8.43
N ASP A 94 2.26 15.24 -7.95
CA ASP A 94 1.47 14.37 -8.80
C ASP A 94 0.21 15.11 -9.27
N HIS A 95 0.11 15.30 -10.58
CA HIS A 95 -1.02 15.99 -11.19
C HIS A 95 -2.08 15.01 -11.74
N ASP A 96 -1.75 13.71 -11.80
CA ASP A 96 -2.63 12.68 -12.34
C ASP A 96 -3.51 12.10 -11.23
N ARG A 97 -4.74 12.65 -11.14
CA ARG A 97 -5.75 12.20 -10.18
C ARG A 97 -6.52 10.98 -10.67
N ASP A 98 -6.59 10.75 -11.97
CA ASP A 98 -7.37 9.66 -12.56
C ASP A 98 -6.74 8.31 -12.23
N ARG A 99 -5.41 8.23 -12.24
CA ARG A 99 -4.68 7.03 -11.79
C ARG A 99 -4.99 6.66 -10.34
N LEU A 100 -5.04 7.64 -9.44
CA LEU A 100 -5.37 7.40 -8.03
C LEU A 100 -6.84 7.00 -7.86
N ALA A 101 -7.75 7.60 -8.64
CA ALA A 101 -9.16 7.18 -8.66
C ALA A 101 -9.34 5.72 -9.11
N HIS A 102 -8.56 5.25 -10.11
CA HIS A 102 -8.55 3.84 -10.49
C HIS A 102 -7.97 2.93 -9.41
N ALA A 103 -6.95 3.38 -8.67
CA ALA A 103 -6.43 2.64 -7.52
C ALA A 103 -7.48 2.51 -6.40
N ASP A 104 -8.23 3.58 -6.14
CA ASP A 104 -9.35 3.58 -5.18
C ASP A 104 -10.46 2.60 -5.59
N GLN A 105 -10.80 2.55 -6.88
CA GLN A 105 -11.76 1.55 -7.41
C GLN A 105 -11.26 0.12 -7.21
N LEU A 106 -9.96 -0.13 -7.43
CA LEU A 106 -9.36 -1.43 -7.20
C LEU A 106 -9.39 -1.81 -5.71
N ALA A 107 -9.05 -0.88 -4.82
CA ALA A 107 -9.13 -1.08 -3.37
C ALA A 107 -10.57 -1.43 -2.94
N ALA A 108 -11.57 -0.73 -3.48
CA ALA A 108 -12.98 -1.02 -3.20
C ALA A 108 -13.41 -2.40 -3.74
N ALA A 109 -13.02 -2.76 -4.97
CA ALA A 109 -13.33 -4.06 -5.56
C ALA A 109 -12.71 -5.22 -4.78
N LEU A 110 -11.50 -5.03 -4.27
CA LEU A 110 -10.79 -5.99 -3.41
C LEU A 110 -11.25 -5.95 -1.95
N LYS A 111 -12.14 -5.01 -1.58
CA LYS A 111 -12.59 -4.76 -0.21
C LYS A 111 -11.42 -4.57 0.76
N LEU A 112 -10.40 -3.84 0.32
CA LEU A 112 -9.22 -3.55 1.10
C LEU A 112 -9.58 -2.66 2.29
N ASP A 113 -9.42 -3.17 3.51
CA ASP A 113 -9.56 -2.40 4.74
C ASP A 113 -8.18 -1.98 5.24
N MET A 114 -7.87 -0.69 5.20
CA MET A 114 -6.55 -0.24 5.68
C MET A 114 -6.38 -0.34 7.20
N ASN A 115 -7.47 -0.44 7.97
CA ASN A 115 -7.39 -0.60 9.42
C ASN A 115 -6.77 -1.94 9.82
N SER A 116 -6.83 -2.97 8.96
CA SER A 116 -6.17 -4.26 9.23
C SER A 116 -4.67 -4.26 8.96
N HIS A 117 -4.15 -3.24 8.28
CA HIS A 117 -2.73 -3.18 7.88
C HIS A 117 -2.01 -1.92 8.36
N TRP A 118 -2.69 -1.05 9.12
CA TRP A 118 -2.13 0.19 9.62
C TRP A 118 -2.33 0.35 11.12
N GLU A 119 -1.27 0.78 11.79
CA GLU A 119 -1.34 1.28 13.16
C GLU A 119 -0.35 2.44 13.31
N ALA A 120 -0.73 3.47 14.07
CA ALA A 120 0.11 4.64 14.32
C ALA A 120 1.20 4.34 15.36
N GLN A 121 2.19 3.55 14.98
CA GLN A 121 3.30 3.12 15.84
C GLN A 121 4.44 4.14 15.91
N ALA A 122 5.39 3.91 16.82
CA ALA A 122 6.54 4.78 17.05
C ALA A 122 7.35 5.16 15.78
N PRO A 123 7.60 4.26 14.80
CA PRO A 123 8.31 4.63 13.57
C PRO A 123 7.61 5.72 12.77
N PHE A 124 6.27 5.74 12.75
CA PHE A 124 5.48 6.79 12.13
C PHE A 124 5.47 8.07 12.99
N LEU A 125 5.08 7.95 14.26
CA LEU A 125 4.90 9.08 15.18
C LEU A 125 6.21 9.86 15.44
N SER A 126 7.35 9.18 15.41
CA SER A 126 8.67 9.81 15.57
C SER A 126 9.00 10.81 14.46
N ARG A 127 8.41 10.65 13.27
CA ARG A 127 8.61 11.53 12.10
C ARG A 127 7.77 12.80 12.15
N LEU A 128 6.71 12.81 12.94
CA LEU A 128 5.83 13.97 13.10
C LEU A 128 6.47 15.02 14.02
N SER A 129 6.07 16.28 13.93
CA SER A 129 6.34 17.26 14.98
C SER A 129 5.47 16.98 16.23
N LYS A 130 5.75 17.62 17.37
CA LYS A 130 4.87 17.48 18.55
C LYS A 130 3.46 18.03 18.31
N ALA A 131 3.34 19.07 17.50
CA ALA A 131 2.05 19.63 17.09
C ALA A 131 1.26 18.62 16.24
N GLN A 132 1.92 18.02 15.24
CA GLN A 132 1.30 16.99 14.39
C GLN A 132 0.92 15.72 15.17
N ILE A 133 1.69 15.33 16.20
CA ILE A 133 1.25 14.24 17.10
C ILE A 133 -0.06 14.61 17.79
N ALA A 134 -0.17 15.83 18.32
CA ALA A 134 -1.39 16.28 18.99
C ALA A 134 -2.58 16.31 18.01
N GLU A 135 -2.37 16.79 16.78
CA GLU A 135 -3.38 16.76 15.71
C GLU A 135 -3.84 15.33 15.40
N VAL A 136 -2.91 14.38 15.24
CA VAL A 136 -3.25 12.96 15.04
C VAL A 136 -4.04 12.39 16.21
N MET A 137 -3.66 12.72 17.44
CA MET A 137 -4.38 12.27 18.63
C MET A 137 -5.78 12.90 18.73
N GLU A 138 -5.94 14.16 18.33
CA GLU A 138 -7.25 14.84 18.26
C GLU A 138 -8.15 14.22 17.20
N ASP A 139 -7.61 13.98 16.01
CA ASP A 139 -8.31 13.36 14.88
C ASP A 139 -8.69 11.89 15.17
N ALA A 140 -7.93 11.21 16.02
CA ALA A 140 -8.26 9.89 16.55
C ALA A 140 -9.23 9.92 17.74
N ASP A 141 -9.75 11.08 18.15
CA ASP A 141 -10.60 11.27 19.33
C ASP A 141 -9.98 10.68 20.62
N CYS A 142 -8.69 10.95 20.83
CA CYS A 142 -8.01 10.63 22.08
C CYS A 142 -8.44 11.59 23.21
N GLY A 143 -8.37 11.12 24.45
CA GLY A 143 -8.77 11.95 25.60
C GLY A 143 -7.94 13.24 25.72
N LYS A 144 -8.60 14.39 25.93
CA LYS A 144 -7.96 15.72 26.07
C LYS A 144 -6.80 15.78 27.07
N ALA A 145 -6.86 14.97 28.13
CA ALA A 145 -5.77 14.86 29.11
C ALA A 145 -4.50 14.22 28.51
N ALA A 146 -4.66 13.18 27.70
CA ALA A 146 -3.55 12.50 27.02
C ALA A 146 -2.91 13.42 25.96
N ILE A 147 -3.72 14.13 25.17
CA ILE A 147 -3.23 15.12 24.19
C ILE A 147 -2.41 16.21 24.89
N LYS A 148 -2.93 16.77 26.00
CA LYS A 148 -2.23 17.81 26.77
C LYS A 148 -0.93 17.29 27.41
N ALA A 149 -0.90 16.03 27.85
CA ALA A 149 0.30 15.40 28.38
C ALA A 149 1.36 15.23 27.28
N ALA A 150 0.99 14.68 26.12
CA ALA A 150 1.88 14.50 24.97
C ALA A 150 2.44 15.84 24.46
N ALA A 151 1.64 16.90 24.42
CA ALA A 151 2.08 18.22 23.98
C ALA A 151 3.19 18.83 24.88
N LYS A 152 3.09 18.62 26.19
CA LYS A 152 4.05 19.14 27.19
C LYS A 152 5.28 18.26 27.36
N ALA A 153 5.18 16.98 27.02
CA ALA A 153 6.27 16.04 27.13
C ALA A 153 7.43 16.33 26.16
N PRO A 154 8.65 15.85 26.47
CA PRO A 154 9.72 15.68 25.50
C PRO A 154 9.28 14.80 24.32
N LYS A 155 9.90 14.98 23.14
CA LYS A 155 9.47 14.31 21.89
C LYS A 155 9.37 12.79 22.01
N ALA A 156 10.35 12.13 22.62
CA ALA A 156 10.35 10.67 22.78
C ALA A 156 9.20 10.17 23.67
N GLU A 157 8.94 10.87 24.78
CA GLU A 157 7.84 10.55 25.68
C GLU A 157 6.48 10.86 25.03
N ALA A 158 6.38 11.95 24.26
CA ALA A 158 5.18 12.27 23.48
C ALA A 158 4.84 11.17 22.46
N VAL A 159 5.84 10.57 21.81
CA VAL A 159 5.65 9.43 20.90
C VAL A 159 5.09 8.22 21.66
N ALA A 160 5.69 7.85 22.79
CA ALA A 160 5.23 6.71 23.58
C ALA A 160 3.80 6.91 24.14
N LEU A 161 3.48 8.14 24.58
CA LEU A 161 2.13 8.48 25.05
C LEU A 161 1.10 8.43 23.91
N ALA A 162 1.46 8.94 22.73
CA ALA A 162 0.59 8.91 21.56
C ALA A 162 0.37 7.49 21.06
N GLU A 163 1.42 6.68 20.92
CA GLU A 163 1.33 5.26 20.53
C GLU A 163 0.40 4.49 21.47
N LYS A 164 0.55 4.66 22.79
CA LYS A 164 -0.33 4.04 23.77
C LYS A 164 -1.79 4.52 23.67
N ALA A 165 -2.01 5.80 23.38
CA ALA A 165 -3.35 6.36 23.27
C ALA A 165 -4.06 5.97 21.95
N LEU A 166 -3.27 5.75 20.90
CA LEU A 166 -3.71 5.36 19.56
C LEU A 166 -3.85 3.84 19.42
N ALA A 167 -3.21 3.06 20.28
CA ALA A 167 -3.31 1.60 20.29
C ALA A 167 -4.78 1.13 20.33
N GLY A 168 -5.15 0.29 19.37
CA GLY A 168 -6.51 -0.24 19.22
C GLY A 168 -7.54 0.76 18.70
N LYS A 169 -7.17 2.00 18.37
CA LYS A 169 -8.03 2.91 17.61
C LYS A 169 -7.85 2.63 16.11
N ALA A 170 -8.96 2.51 15.39
CA ALA A 170 -9.00 2.36 13.93
C ALA A 170 -8.76 3.71 13.22
N TRP A 171 -7.70 4.42 13.61
CA TRP A 171 -7.36 5.71 13.02
C TRP A 171 -6.43 5.51 11.81
N LEU A 172 -6.75 6.19 10.72
CA LEU A 172 -5.96 6.20 9.48
C LEU A 172 -5.51 7.62 9.13
N PRO A 173 -4.25 7.82 8.69
CA PRO A 173 -3.81 9.08 8.10
C PRO A 173 -4.56 9.33 6.78
N GLY A 174 -4.70 10.61 6.40
CA GLY A 174 -5.46 11.04 5.21
C GLY A 174 -5.21 10.19 3.95
N PRO A 175 -3.95 9.96 3.53
CA PRO A 175 -3.65 9.16 2.33
C PRO A 175 -4.06 7.68 2.37
N LEU A 176 -4.35 7.13 3.56
CA LEU A 176 -4.82 5.74 3.71
C LEU A 176 -6.34 5.64 3.84
N ARG A 177 -7.05 6.78 3.87
CA ARG A 177 -8.51 6.80 3.86
C ARG A 177 -8.99 6.57 2.44
N SER A 178 -9.82 5.55 2.26
CA SER A 178 -10.50 5.29 0.99
C SER A 178 -11.59 6.35 0.77
N ASN A 179 -11.52 7.08 -0.34
CA ASN A 179 -12.56 8.05 -0.70
C ASN A 179 -13.89 7.38 -1.10
N VAL A 180 -13.85 6.10 -1.49
CA VAL A 180 -15.00 5.39 -2.07
C VAL A 180 -16.04 5.02 -1.01
N VAL A 181 -15.60 4.70 0.22
CA VAL A 181 -16.52 4.37 1.32
C VAL A 181 -17.35 5.60 1.71
N ASP A 182 -16.72 6.78 1.71
CA ASP A 182 -17.41 8.04 2.00
C ASP A 182 -18.42 8.41 0.92
N GLU A 183 -18.11 8.20 -0.38
CA GLU A 183 -19.04 8.52 -1.47
C GLU A 183 -20.22 7.54 -1.57
N GLN A 184 -20.03 6.25 -1.34
CA GLN A 184 -21.12 5.26 -1.35
C GLN A 184 -22.09 5.48 -0.17
N GLN A 185 -21.58 5.78 1.02
CA GLN A 185 -22.43 6.13 2.18
C GLN A 185 -23.19 7.44 1.98
N ASN A 186 -22.59 8.43 1.29
CA ASN A 186 -23.25 9.70 0.98
C ASN A 186 -24.34 9.53 -0.10
N GLN A 187 -24.14 8.64 -1.07
CA GLN A 187 -25.13 8.33 -2.10
C GLN A 187 -26.33 7.54 -1.54
N ASP A 188 -26.09 6.55 -0.67
CA ASP A 188 -27.15 5.79 -0.01
C ASP A 188 -27.98 6.68 0.94
N GLY A 189 -27.33 7.60 1.68
CA GLY A 189 -28.00 8.58 2.54
C GLY A 189 -28.86 9.60 1.77
N GLN A 190 -28.41 10.03 0.59
CA GLN A 190 -29.16 10.94 -0.28
C GLN A 190 -30.35 10.25 -0.97
N GLN A 191 -30.23 8.98 -1.35
CA GLN A 191 -31.37 8.21 -1.89
C GLN A 191 -32.43 7.91 -0.84
N ALA A 192 -32.05 7.66 0.42
CA ALA A 192 -32.99 7.44 1.51
C ALA A 192 -33.80 8.69 1.89
N MET A 193 -33.20 9.89 1.81
CA MET A 193 -33.92 11.16 2.08
C MET A 193 -34.81 11.62 0.92
N ALA A 194 -34.58 11.15 -0.31
CA ALA A 194 -35.43 11.46 -1.45
C ALA A 194 -36.68 10.56 -1.56
N ALA A 195 -36.75 9.49 -0.76
CA ALA A 195 -37.82 8.49 -0.78
C ALA A 195 -38.79 8.56 0.41
N GLY A 196 -38.61 9.52 1.32
CA GLY A 196 -39.49 9.80 2.48
C GLY A 196 -40.21 11.14 2.36
#